data_AF-A0A1I2C331-F1
#
_entry.id   AF-A0A1I2C331-F1
#
_cell.length_a   1.000
_cell.length_b   1.000
_cell.length_c   1.000
_cell.angle_alpha   90.00
_cell.angle_beta   90.00
_cell.angle_gamma   90.00
#
_symmetry.space_group_name_H-M   'P 1'
#
loop_
_entity.id
_entity.type
_entity.pdbx_description
1 polymer ?
#
loop_
_entity_poly.entity_id
_entity_poly.type
_entity_poly.pdbx_seq_one_letter_code
_entity_poly.pdbx_strand_id
1 'polypeptide(L)'
;MMPDKDGRGRSRRSAAKRYIAWACRELDMTPAEIGRLTGYSPTTINDYLAGRRCPSRRFLLDLLDKAPLADLTFQEIAPLLGIRRGECPQPSRYRRKPLHEYLSALRVSLRRTRDQFAAKLGVTVDEVTAAEHGHIPDLDYLNRLSRVLPASITVEAVVAAFPVLRPTPLDNKLRHNLEKARLHPTADPQRRILENALAADLAPEARRMALNAAWKIRRPEYAEEVWGEAVALTIRRHDPQKGLMLAYLNTSIRGLVRALAASNRHTGTATILRDYDETVREAEEALFARLGRLPSDDEVADHTDLRASLIGEVQRARAACVHVGGDELDFLLQQAVDLLPSEPAAESEPVRRLREMPADWREIIYLHFHDRLSLAEIMIVTDLPEDAILVTINAAVTLLRGDPEANRLN
;
A
#
# COMPACT_ATOMS: atom_id res chain seq x y z
N MET A 1 -15.01 18.06 25.68
CA MET A 1 -14.68 18.85 24.48
C MET A 1 -13.47 18.18 23.80
N MET A 2 -13.73 17.21 22.93
CA MET A 2 -12.67 16.50 22.21
C MET A 2 -12.30 17.29 20.96
N PRO A 3 -11.00 17.49 20.66
CA PRO A 3 -10.61 18.18 19.43
C PRO A 3 -10.74 17.24 18.23
N ASP A 4 -11.45 17.74 17.21
CA ASP A 4 -11.62 17.17 15.88
C ASP A 4 -10.39 16.39 15.39
N LYS A 5 -10.65 15.18 14.89
CA LYS A 5 -9.67 14.38 14.16
C LYS A 5 -9.60 14.80 12.67
N ASP A 6 -10.66 15.41 12.13
CA ASP A 6 -10.77 15.72 10.68
C ASP A 6 -10.07 17.02 10.26
N GLY A 7 -9.86 17.97 11.17
CA GLY A 7 -9.07 19.18 10.90
C GLY A 7 -7.57 18.92 10.65
N ARG A 8 -7.05 17.75 11.02
CA ARG A 8 -5.60 17.45 11.00
C ARG A 8 -5.10 17.01 9.62
N GLY A 9 -5.94 16.34 8.83
CA GLY A 9 -5.61 15.90 7.47
C GLY A 9 -5.54 17.08 6.48
N ARG A 10 -6.51 18.00 6.57
CA ARG A 10 -6.52 19.24 5.77
C ARG A 10 -5.36 20.17 6.13
N SER A 11 -5.03 20.30 7.43
CA SER A 11 -3.90 21.12 7.91
C SER A 11 -2.54 20.63 7.39
N ARG A 12 -2.27 19.31 7.42
CA ARG A 12 -1.01 18.74 6.90
C ARG A 12 -0.87 18.86 5.39
N ARG A 13 -1.92 18.56 4.61
CA ARG A 13 -1.91 18.73 3.14
C ARG A 13 -1.60 20.19 2.77
N SER A 14 -2.22 21.14 3.49
CA SER A 14 -1.99 22.58 3.33
C SER A 14 -0.55 23.00 3.69
N ALA A 15 0.01 22.52 4.80
CA ALA A 15 1.37 22.88 5.22
C ALA A 15 2.45 22.29 4.29
N ALA A 16 2.31 21.03 3.90
CA ALA A 16 3.23 20.34 3.01
C ALA A 16 3.25 20.96 1.61
N LYS A 17 2.06 21.25 1.04
CA LYS A 17 1.93 21.99 -0.23
C LYS A 17 2.57 23.38 -0.15
N ARG A 18 2.32 24.13 0.93
CA ARG A 18 2.93 25.46 1.13
C ARG A 18 4.44 25.39 1.19
N TYR A 19 5.01 24.35 1.79
CA TYR A 19 6.45 24.18 1.87
C TYR A 19 7.09 23.85 0.51
N ILE A 20 6.48 22.96 -0.28
CA ILE A 20 6.97 22.65 -1.63
C ILE A 20 6.83 23.87 -2.54
N ALA A 21 5.71 24.60 -2.45
CA ALA A 21 5.49 25.84 -3.20
C ALA A 21 6.41 26.98 -2.75
N TRP A 22 6.82 27.00 -1.48
CA TRP A 22 7.87 27.90 -0.99
C TRP A 22 9.21 27.52 -1.62
N ALA A 23 9.60 26.24 -1.59
CA ALA A 23 10.87 25.78 -2.17
C ALA A 23 10.97 26.10 -3.67
N CYS A 24 9.86 25.96 -4.41
CA CYS A 24 9.84 26.33 -5.83
C CYS A 24 10.00 27.85 -6.07
N ARG A 25 9.54 28.69 -5.14
CA ARG A 25 9.56 30.15 -5.30
C ARG A 25 10.85 30.78 -4.78
N GLU A 26 11.25 30.44 -3.56
CA GLU A 26 12.38 31.11 -2.90
C GLU A 26 13.74 30.52 -3.29
N LEU A 27 13.77 29.25 -3.71
CA LEU A 27 15.01 28.59 -4.14
C LEU A 27 15.09 28.45 -5.66
N ASP A 28 14.14 29.04 -6.39
CA ASP A 28 13.99 28.95 -7.85
C ASP A 28 14.04 27.50 -8.39
N MET A 29 13.59 26.54 -7.58
CA MET A 29 13.64 25.13 -7.92
C MET A 29 12.42 24.71 -8.74
N THR A 30 12.68 24.16 -9.92
CA THR A 30 11.65 23.49 -10.70
C THR A 30 11.20 22.17 -10.04
N PRO A 31 9.98 21.69 -10.32
CA PRO A 31 9.53 20.36 -9.89
C PRO A 31 10.48 19.22 -10.29
N ALA A 32 11.19 19.38 -11.41
CA ALA A 32 12.19 18.42 -11.85
C ALA A 32 13.45 18.42 -10.97
N GLU A 33 13.88 19.59 -10.49
CA GLU A 33 15.02 19.72 -9.58
C GLU A 33 14.70 19.16 -8.20
N ILE A 34 13.52 19.45 -7.67
CA ILE A 34 13.03 18.84 -6.43
C ILE A 34 12.97 17.32 -6.59
N GLY A 35 12.49 16.83 -7.74
CA GLY A 35 12.47 15.41 -8.06
C GLY A 35 13.87 14.78 -8.05
N ARG A 36 14.85 15.42 -8.70
CA ARG A 36 16.25 14.99 -8.68
C ARG A 36 16.84 14.94 -7.26
N LEU A 37 16.51 15.92 -6.42
CA LEU A 37 17.02 16.02 -5.05
C LEU A 37 16.44 14.97 -4.10
N THR A 38 15.17 14.60 -4.31
CA THR A 38 14.42 13.72 -3.39
C THR A 38 14.25 12.30 -3.93
N GLY A 39 14.61 12.04 -5.20
CA GLY A 39 14.43 10.75 -5.86
C GLY A 39 12.98 10.49 -6.31
N TYR A 40 12.14 11.53 -6.39
CA TYR A 40 10.75 11.45 -6.83
C TYR A 40 10.59 11.98 -8.25
N SER A 41 9.58 11.48 -8.98
CA SER A 41 9.33 11.96 -10.34
C SER A 41 8.82 13.41 -10.35
N PRO A 42 9.17 14.22 -11.38
CA PRO A 42 8.65 15.59 -11.51
C PRO A 42 7.12 15.65 -11.50
N THR A 43 6.46 14.64 -12.07
CA THR A 43 4.99 14.47 -12.05
C THR A 43 4.46 14.35 -10.62
N THR A 44 5.13 13.57 -9.77
CA THR A 44 4.76 13.43 -8.35
C THR A 44 4.88 14.77 -7.61
N ILE A 45 5.91 15.56 -7.91
CA ILE A 45 6.09 16.88 -7.30
C ILE A 45 4.98 17.86 -7.74
N ASN A 46 4.63 17.85 -9.03
CA ASN A 46 3.52 18.63 -9.57
C ASN A 46 2.18 18.25 -8.93
N ASP A 47 1.95 16.97 -8.67
CA ASP A 47 0.73 16.52 -7.99
C ASP A 47 0.67 16.97 -6.53
N TYR A 48 1.81 17.05 -5.85
CA TYR A 48 1.90 17.64 -4.52
C TYR A 48 1.58 19.14 -4.53
N LEU A 49 2.13 19.90 -5.48
CA LEU A 49 1.88 21.34 -5.65
C LEU A 49 0.42 21.65 -6.02
N ALA A 50 -0.16 20.85 -6.92
CA ALA A 50 -1.56 20.95 -7.30
C ALA A 50 -2.49 20.56 -6.12
N GLY A 51 -1.99 19.80 -5.14
CA GLY A 51 -2.78 19.25 -4.05
C GLY A 51 -3.57 18.00 -4.45
N ARG A 52 -3.23 17.41 -5.61
CA ARG A 52 -3.79 16.14 -6.10
C ARG A 52 -3.26 14.94 -5.31
N ARG A 53 -2.08 15.07 -4.68
CA ARG A 53 -1.45 14.02 -3.87
C ARG A 53 -0.95 14.60 -2.54
N CYS A 54 -1.05 13.83 -1.47
CA CYS A 54 -0.45 14.20 -0.18
C CYS A 54 1.03 13.79 -0.16
N PRO A 55 1.97 14.70 0.18
CA PRO A 55 3.37 14.36 0.34
C PRO A 55 3.58 13.33 1.46
N SER A 56 4.45 12.35 1.24
CA SER A 56 4.84 11.39 2.27
C SER A 56 5.71 12.07 3.34
N ARG A 57 5.71 11.54 4.57
CA ARG A 57 6.56 12.08 5.64
C ARG A 57 8.05 11.96 5.29
N ARG A 58 8.42 10.89 4.58
CA ARG A 58 9.77 10.64 4.05
C ARG A 58 10.17 11.72 3.05
N PHE A 59 9.34 11.95 2.03
CA PHE A 59 9.58 13.01 1.04
C PHE A 59 9.77 14.38 1.71
N LEU A 60 8.93 14.72 2.68
CA LEU A 60 9.04 15.99 3.40
C LEU A 60 10.31 16.11 4.24
N LEU A 61 10.80 15.01 4.81
CA LEU A 61 12.08 14.97 5.51
C LEU A 61 13.25 15.10 4.53
N ASP A 62 13.18 14.44 3.37
CA ASP A 62 14.21 14.52 2.33
C ASP A 62 14.31 15.94 1.76
N LEU A 63 13.18 16.55 1.42
CA LEU A 63 13.13 17.93 0.95
C LEU A 63 13.66 18.89 2.01
N LEU A 64 13.31 18.68 3.29
CA LEU A 64 13.78 19.51 4.39
C LEU A 64 15.30 19.44 4.61
N ASP A 65 15.90 18.26 4.47
CA ASP A 65 17.35 18.10 4.61
C ASP A 65 18.11 18.66 3.39
N LYS A 66 17.52 18.64 2.18
CA LYS A 66 18.17 19.09 0.93
C LYS A 66 17.93 20.55 0.58
N ALA A 67 16.81 21.10 1.00
CA ALA A 67 16.39 22.48 0.76
C ALA A 67 15.99 23.12 2.11
N PRO A 68 16.93 23.25 3.06
CA PRO A 68 16.65 23.93 4.31
C PRO A 68 16.19 25.36 3.98
N LEU A 69 15.15 25.84 4.66
CA LEU A 69 14.80 27.26 4.59
C LEU A 69 16.02 28.06 5.02
N ALA A 70 16.53 28.94 4.15
CA ALA A 70 17.31 30.07 4.63
C ALA A 70 16.43 30.79 5.66
N ASP A 71 16.96 30.97 6.87
CA ASP A 71 16.32 31.60 8.03
C ASP A 71 15.40 30.75 8.93
N LEU A 72 15.08 29.49 8.60
CA LEU A 72 14.37 28.59 9.53
C LEU A 72 15.10 27.27 9.75
N THR A 73 15.37 26.97 11.01
CA THR A 73 15.99 25.72 11.44
C THR A 73 15.05 24.52 11.25
N PHE A 74 15.62 23.32 11.11
CA PHE A 74 14.86 22.05 11.17
C PHE A 74 13.88 21.98 12.35
N GLN A 75 14.23 22.63 13.47
CA GLN A 75 13.41 22.67 14.68
C GLN A 75 12.10 23.45 14.51
N GLU A 76 12.07 24.44 13.61
CA GLU A 76 10.94 25.32 13.33
C GLU A 76 10.02 24.71 12.25
N ILE A 77 10.58 24.00 11.28
CA ILE A 77 9.83 23.46 10.12
C ILE A 77 9.17 22.12 10.43
N ALA A 78 9.85 21.23 11.16
CA ALA A 78 9.32 19.90 11.50
C ALA A 78 7.94 19.93 12.22
N PRO A 79 7.67 20.84 13.18
CA PRO A 79 6.32 20.97 13.73
C PRO A 79 5.27 21.47 12.72
N LEU A 80 5.61 22.42 11.85
CA LEU A 80 4.68 22.96 10.84
C LEU A 80 4.25 21.91 9.82
N LEU A 81 5.16 21.01 9.45
CA LEU A 81 4.87 19.87 8.56
C LEU A 81 4.15 18.71 9.28
N GLY A 82 3.79 18.90 10.57
CA GLY A 82 3.20 17.87 11.41
C GLY A 82 4.11 16.67 11.64
N ILE A 83 5.42 16.81 11.39
CA ILE A 83 6.44 15.79 11.65
C ILE A 83 6.66 15.69 13.17
N ARG A 84 6.45 16.76 13.93
CA ARG A 84 6.25 16.68 15.39
C ARG A 84 4.78 16.38 15.70
N ARG A 85 4.48 15.14 16.08
CA ARG A 85 3.60 14.94 17.23
C ARG A 85 4.53 14.85 18.44
N GLY A 86 4.16 15.44 19.57
CA GLY A 86 4.89 15.34 20.85
C GLY A 86 4.87 13.92 21.42
N GLU A 87 5.13 12.91 20.60
CA GLU A 87 5.17 11.51 20.96
C GLU A 87 6.61 11.17 21.30
N CYS A 88 6.81 10.81 22.57
CA CYS A 88 7.98 10.11 23.05
C CYS A 88 8.37 8.99 22.06
N PRO A 89 9.64 8.86 21.64
CA PRO A 89 10.10 7.85 20.69
C PRO A 89 10.12 6.43 21.33
N GLN A 90 9.15 6.12 22.19
CA GLN A 90 9.03 4.82 22.81
C GLN A 90 8.58 3.79 21.78
N PRO A 91 9.33 2.68 21.59
CA PRO A 91 8.98 1.63 20.63
C PRO A 91 7.57 1.08 20.82
N SER A 92 7.10 1.00 22.07
CA SER A 92 5.76 0.51 22.42
C SER A 92 4.62 1.29 21.74
N ARG A 93 4.79 2.61 21.55
CA ARG A 93 3.81 3.47 20.84
C ARG A 93 3.84 3.29 19.33
N TYR A 94 4.92 2.70 18.80
CA TYR A 94 5.13 2.48 17.38
C TYR A 94 4.93 1.01 16.97
N ARG A 95 4.49 0.13 17.87
CA ARG A 95 4.30 -1.31 17.62
C ARG A 95 3.44 -1.64 16.38
N ARG A 96 2.50 -0.77 16.00
CA ARG A 96 1.63 -0.93 14.82
C ARG A 96 2.06 -0.09 13.61
N LYS A 97 3.16 0.64 13.72
CA LYS A 97 3.68 1.51 12.66
C LYS A 97 4.91 0.88 12.01
N PRO A 98 5.24 1.25 10.76
CA PRO A 98 6.48 0.80 10.12
C PRO A 98 7.73 1.24 10.90
N LEU A 99 8.78 0.41 10.86
CA LEU A 99 10.06 0.68 11.52
C LEU A 99 10.70 2.01 11.05
N HIS A 100 10.62 2.33 9.77
CA HIS A 100 11.23 3.53 9.22
C HIS A 100 10.62 4.83 9.78
N GLU A 101 9.32 4.83 10.12
CA GLU A 101 8.67 5.94 10.80
C GLU A 101 9.22 6.14 12.22
N TYR A 102 9.50 5.03 12.91
CA TYR A 102 10.12 5.05 14.22
C TYR A 102 11.54 5.64 14.15
N LEU A 103 12.36 5.20 13.20
CA LEU A 103 13.73 5.69 13.01
C LEU A 103 13.74 7.19 12.67
N SER A 104 12.86 7.61 11.77
CA SER A 104 12.68 9.04 11.44
C SER A 104 12.23 9.85 12.65
N ALA A 105 11.27 9.32 13.43
CA ALA A 105 10.78 9.98 14.63
C ALA A 105 11.86 10.09 15.72
N LEU A 106 12.70 9.07 15.87
CA LEU A 106 13.82 9.08 16.80
C LEU A 106 14.79 10.20 16.47
N ARG A 107 15.27 10.30 15.23
CA ARG A 107 16.16 11.39 14.78
C ARG A 107 15.53 12.77 15.02
N VAL A 108 14.27 12.94 14.60
CA VAL A 108 13.52 14.20 14.80
C VAL A 108 13.41 14.55 16.29
N SER A 109 13.14 13.56 17.16
CA SER A 109 13.02 13.77 18.61
C SER A 109 14.33 14.20 19.25
N LEU A 110 15.46 13.70 18.72
CA LEU A 110 16.81 14.08 19.12
C LEU A 110 17.26 15.40 18.50
N ARG A 111 16.41 16.04 17.67
CA ARG A 111 16.65 17.33 17.01
C ARG A 111 17.93 17.36 16.16
N ARG A 112 18.20 16.29 15.42
CA ARG A 112 19.39 16.16 14.57
C ARG A 112 19.02 16.14 13.09
N THR A 113 19.84 16.79 12.25
CA THR A 113 19.85 16.52 10.81
C THR A 113 20.37 15.10 10.55
N ARG A 114 20.24 14.58 9.32
CA ARG A 114 20.81 13.25 8.99
C ARG A 114 22.31 13.22 9.16
N ASP A 115 23.03 14.25 8.75
CA ASP A 115 24.49 14.35 8.93
C ASP A 115 24.90 14.31 10.40
N GLN A 116 24.21 15.08 11.24
CA GLN A 116 24.47 15.13 12.69
C GLN A 116 24.08 13.82 13.39
N PHE A 117 23.11 13.10 12.85
CA PHE A 117 22.68 11.80 13.38
C PHE A 117 23.64 10.69 12.96
N ALA A 118 24.01 10.65 11.68
CA ALA A 118 25.03 9.77 11.10
C ALA A 118 26.37 9.90 11.83
N ALA A 119 26.87 11.13 12.00
CA ALA A 119 28.10 11.41 12.73
C ALA A 119 28.06 10.92 14.19
N LYS A 120 26.88 10.97 14.83
CA LYS A 120 26.72 10.52 16.22
C LYS A 120 26.65 8.99 16.35
N LEU A 121 26.06 8.32 15.37
CA LEU A 121 26.04 6.86 15.27
C LEU A 121 27.41 6.31 14.80
N GLY A 122 28.23 7.15 14.14
CA GLY A 122 29.46 6.73 13.48
C GLY A 122 29.18 5.91 12.22
N VAL A 123 28.13 6.28 11.48
CA VAL A 123 27.69 5.65 10.22
C VAL A 123 27.62 6.72 9.13
N THR A 124 27.44 6.30 7.88
CA THR A 124 27.24 7.21 6.75
C THR A 124 25.84 7.81 6.74
N VAL A 125 25.69 8.94 6.06
CA VAL A 125 24.38 9.59 5.85
C VAL A 125 23.45 8.71 5.02
N ASP A 126 24.02 7.95 4.08
CA ASP A 126 23.29 7.02 3.23
C ASP A 126 22.70 5.86 4.03
N GLU A 127 23.40 5.34 5.04
CA GLU A 127 22.86 4.31 5.94
C GLU A 127 21.66 4.81 6.76
N VAL A 128 21.75 6.04 7.29
CA VAL A 128 20.62 6.67 7.99
C VAL A 128 19.44 6.85 7.03
N THR A 129 19.73 7.32 5.81
CA THR A 129 18.73 7.55 4.78
C THR A 129 18.06 6.25 4.39
N ALA A 130 18.82 5.18 4.10
CA ALA A 130 18.33 3.85 3.78
C ALA A 130 17.39 3.31 4.89
N ALA A 131 17.79 3.44 6.16
CA ALA A 131 16.98 2.96 7.28
C ALA A 131 15.67 3.75 7.45
N GLU A 132 15.69 5.08 7.29
CA GLU A 132 14.49 5.93 7.24
C GLU A 132 13.64 5.72 5.98
N HIS A 133 14.22 5.08 4.97
CA HIS A 133 13.62 4.76 3.68
C HIS A 133 13.10 3.32 3.61
N GLY A 134 13.12 2.60 4.74
CA GLY A 134 12.52 1.28 4.86
C GLY A 134 13.49 0.11 4.74
N HIS A 135 14.78 0.35 4.50
CA HIS A 135 15.77 -0.72 4.54
C HIS A 135 15.89 -1.26 5.97
N ILE A 136 15.86 -2.58 6.11
CA ILE A 136 16.02 -3.28 7.38
C ILE A 136 17.46 -3.03 7.84
N PRO A 137 17.68 -2.32 8.97
CA PRO A 137 19.02 -2.08 9.48
C PRO A 137 19.64 -3.39 9.97
N ASP A 138 20.96 -3.49 9.82
CA ASP A 138 21.70 -4.62 10.36
C ASP A 138 21.89 -4.51 11.88
N LEU A 139 22.47 -5.56 12.48
CA LEU A 139 22.68 -5.62 13.91
C LEU A 139 23.70 -4.56 14.39
N ASP A 140 24.70 -4.22 13.57
CA ASP A 140 25.70 -3.21 13.93
C ASP A 140 25.07 -1.81 14.01
N TYR A 141 24.23 -1.45 13.04
CA TYR A 141 23.46 -0.22 13.05
C TYR A 141 22.56 -0.15 14.29
N LEU A 142 21.84 -1.22 14.63
CA LEU A 142 21.01 -1.29 15.85
C LEU A 142 21.83 -1.15 17.13
N ASN A 143 23.02 -1.76 17.19
CA ASN A 143 23.93 -1.62 18.32
C ASN A 143 24.47 -0.20 18.45
N ARG A 144 24.77 0.48 17.34
CA ARG A 144 25.16 1.90 17.35
C ARG A 144 23.99 2.80 17.76
N LEU A 145 22.77 2.46 17.36
CA LEU A 145 21.55 3.17 17.76
C LEU A 145 21.41 3.21 19.28
N SER A 146 21.79 2.15 19.99
CA SER A 146 21.78 2.10 21.46
C SER A 146 22.54 3.25 22.13
N ARG A 147 23.60 3.78 21.48
CA ARG A 147 24.45 4.85 22.01
C ARG A 147 23.77 6.22 21.99
N VAL A 148 22.70 6.37 21.23
CA VAL A 148 21.96 7.62 21.06
C VAL A 148 20.52 7.55 21.55
N LEU A 149 20.05 6.35 21.87
CA LEU A 149 18.75 6.15 22.48
C LEU A 149 18.74 6.74 23.90
N PRO A 150 17.63 7.38 24.32
CA PRO A 150 17.41 7.69 25.73
C PRO A 150 17.56 6.43 26.60
N ALA A 151 18.10 6.58 27.81
CA ALA A 151 18.36 5.44 28.72
C ALA A 151 17.13 4.57 29.04
N SER A 152 15.92 5.11 28.85
CA SER A 152 14.65 4.39 29.01
C SER A 152 14.26 3.50 27.82
N ILE A 153 15.04 3.51 26.73
CA ILE A 153 14.78 2.73 25.52
C ILE A 153 15.96 1.80 25.25
N THR A 154 15.73 0.49 25.34
CA THR A 154 16.74 -0.53 25.04
C THR A 154 16.57 -1.08 23.62
N VAL A 155 17.63 -1.68 23.08
CA VAL A 155 17.60 -2.31 21.74
C VAL A 155 16.63 -3.50 21.74
N GLU A 156 16.59 -4.28 22.82
CA GLU A 156 15.67 -5.41 22.98
C GLU A 156 14.22 -4.96 22.90
N ALA A 157 13.89 -3.81 23.49
CA ALA A 157 12.55 -3.24 23.40
C ALA A 157 12.19 -2.80 21.96
N VAL A 158 13.15 -2.28 21.20
CA VAL A 158 12.99 -1.94 19.78
C VAL A 158 12.76 -3.22 18.96
N VAL A 159 13.65 -4.21 19.09
CA VAL A 159 13.57 -5.49 18.37
C VAL A 159 12.27 -6.24 18.70
N ALA A 160 11.83 -6.20 19.96
CA ALA A 160 10.56 -6.80 20.38
C ALA A 160 9.34 -6.10 19.76
N ALA A 161 9.40 -4.78 19.58
CA ALA A 161 8.32 -3.99 18.99
C ALA A 161 8.20 -4.18 17.46
N PHE A 162 9.30 -4.45 16.76
CA PHE A 162 9.33 -4.53 15.30
C PHE A 162 9.66 -5.95 14.80
N PRO A 163 8.66 -6.75 14.35
CA PRO A 163 8.87 -8.12 13.89
C PRO A 163 9.89 -8.26 12.76
N VAL A 164 10.03 -7.25 11.89
CA VAL A 164 10.99 -7.26 10.77
C VAL A 164 12.45 -7.36 11.20
N LEU A 165 12.76 -7.03 12.46
CA LEU A 165 14.09 -7.15 13.06
C LEU A 165 14.36 -8.56 13.63
N ARG A 166 13.39 -9.47 13.54
CA ARG A 166 13.48 -10.85 14.04
C ARG A 166 13.16 -11.85 12.92
N PRO A 167 13.97 -11.88 11.84
CA PRO A 167 13.75 -12.83 10.76
C PRO A 167 13.90 -14.28 11.27
N THR A 168 13.05 -15.17 10.77
CA THR A 168 13.22 -16.61 11.00
C THR A 168 14.42 -17.17 10.22
N PRO A 169 14.98 -18.34 10.58
CA PRO A 169 16.02 -18.98 9.77
C PRO A 169 15.59 -19.19 8.31
N LEU A 170 14.30 -19.47 8.09
CA LEU A 170 13.71 -19.59 6.77
C LEU A 170 13.67 -18.25 6.03
N ASP A 171 13.23 -17.16 6.67
CA ASP A 171 13.28 -15.82 6.05
C ASP A 171 14.71 -15.43 5.63
N ASN A 172 15.71 -15.71 6.48
CA ASN A 172 17.11 -15.42 6.16
C ASN A 172 17.58 -16.23 4.94
N LYS A 173 17.28 -17.53 4.90
CA LYS A 173 17.61 -18.40 3.75
C LYS A 173 16.97 -17.88 2.46
N LEU A 174 15.67 -17.58 2.51
CA LEU A 174 14.88 -17.13 1.37
C LEU A 174 15.38 -15.78 0.83
N ARG A 175 15.64 -14.81 1.73
CA ARG A 175 16.20 -13.51 1.35
C ARG A 175 17.55 -13.65 0.67
N HIS A 176 18.47 -14.42 1.26
CA HIS A 176 19.79 -14.65 0.70
C HIS A 176 19.72 -15.29 -0.70
N ASN A 177 18.85 -16.30 -0.87
CA ASN A 177 18.66 -16.97 -2.15
C ASN A 177 18.04 -16.04 -3.21
N LEU A 178 17.10 -15.15 -2.81
CA LEU A 178 16.50 -14.17 -3.70
C LEU A 178 17.51 -13.09 -4.13
N GLU A 179 18.32 -12.59 -3.21
CA GLU A 179 19.42 -11.67 -3.52
C GLU A 179 20.39 -12.30 -4.51
N LYS A 180 20.78 -13.56 -4.28
CA LYS A 180 21.63 -14.31 -5.20
C LYS A 180 20.99 -14.47 -6.59
N ALA A 181 19.71 -14.81 -6.66
CA ALA A 181 18.99 -14.92 -7.94
C ALA A 181 18.98 -13.60 -8.72
N ARG A 182 18.91 -12.46 -8.03
CA ARG A 182 18.89 -11.12 -8.64
C ARG A 182 20.23 -10.65 -9.21
N LEU A 183 21.34 -11.29 -8.83
CA LEU A 183 22.64 -11.03 -9.44
C LEU A 183 22.70 -11.51 -10.90
N HIS A 184 21.78 -12.38 -11.31
CA HIS A 184 21.70 -12.93 -12.65
C HIS A 184 20.70 -12.16 -13.52
N PRO A 185 20.99 -11.96 -14.83
CA PRO A 185 20.03 -11.43 -15.79
C PRO A 185 18.73 -12.24 -15.83
N THR A 186 17.61 -11.60 -16.17
CA THR A 186 16.28 -12.25 -16.24
C THR A 186 16.23 -13.45 -17.19
N ALA A 187 17.02 -13.43 -18.26
CA ALA A 187 17.07 -14.51 -19.26
C ALA A 187 18.03 -15.65 -18.87
N ASP A 188 18.76 -15.55 -17.75
CA ASP A 188 19.75 -16.53 -17.33
C ASP A 188 19.08 -17.84 -16.84
N PRO A 189 19.41 -19.02 -17.39
CA PRO A 189 18.90 -20.29 -16.89
C PRO A 189 19.23 -20.55 -15.42
N GLN A 190 20.36 -20.05 -14.91
CA GLN A 190 20.73 -20.16 -13.50
C GLN A 190 19.77 -19.40 -12.59
N ARG A 191 19.31 -18.23 -13.03
CA ARG A 191 18.28 -17.48 -12.31
C ARG A 191 17.00 -18.28 -12.18
N ARG A 192 16.54 -18.89 -13.28
CA ARG A 192 15.33 -19.71 -13.28
C ARG A 192 15.45 -20.93 -12.36
N ILE A 193 16.63 -21.54 -12.27
CA ILE A 193 16.90 -22.64 -11.32
C ILE A 193 16.77 -22.15 -9.87
N LEU A 194 17.33 -20.97 -9.55
CA LEU A 194 17.24 -20.38 -8.21
C LEU A 194 15.81 -19.96 -7.86
N GLU A 195 15.08 -19.37 -8.79
CA GLU A 195 13.66 -19.00 -8.63
C GLU A 195 12.78 -20.25 -8.42
N ASN A 196 13.03 -21.34 -9.13
CA ASN A 196 12.34 -22.61 -8.92
C ASN A 196 12.66 -23.22 -7.54
N ALA A 197 13.91 -23.15 -7.09
CA ALA A 197 14.31 -23.61 -5.76
C ALA A 197 13.64 -22.76 -4.65
N LEU A 198 13.58 -21.43 -4.83
CA LEU A 198 12.84 -20.53 -3.96
C LEU A 198 11.34 -20.88 -3.91
N ALA A 199 10.74 -21.17 -5.07
CA ALA A 199 9.34 -21.56 -5.13
C ALA A 199 9.08 -22.87 -4.37
N ALA A 200 9.98 -23.86 -4.48
CA ALA A 200 9.91 -25.09 -3.74
C ALA A 200 10.03 -24.88 -2.21
N ASP A 201 10.95 -24.01 -1.78
CA ASP A 201 11.11 -23.65 -0.36
C ASP A 201 9.88 -22.89 0.20
N LEU A 202 9.22 -22.06 -0.60
CA LEU A 202 8.04 -21.29 -0.19
C LEU A 202 6.74 -22.10 -0.21
N ALA A 203 6.64 -23.11 -1.06
CA ALA A 203 5.39 -23.83 -1.31
C ALA A 203 4.70 -24.41 -0.06
N PRO A 204 5.41 -25.04 0.91
CA PRO A 204 4.77 -25.56 2.12
C PRO A 204 4.08 -24.47 2.95
N GLU A 205 4.77 -23.33 3.15
CA GLU A 205 4.22 -22.20 3.89
C GLU A 205 3.11 -21.50 3.10
N ALA A 206 3.27 -21.35 1.79
CA ALA A 206 2.26 -20.75 0.92
C ALA A 206 0.95 -21.54 0.96
N ARG A 207 1.00 -22.87 0.82
CA ARG A 207 -0.18 -23.75 0.90
C ARG A 207 -0.87 -23.63 2.25
N ARG A 208 -0.10 -23.68 3.34
CA ARG A 208 -0.62 -23.53 4.71
C ARG A 208 -1.28 -22.17 4.93
N MET A 209 -0.64 -21.09 4.47
CA MET A 209 -1.18 -19.73 4.58
C MET A 209 -2.43 -19.55 3.72
N ALA A 210 -2.43 -20.06 2.49
CA ALA A 210 -3.57 -20.02 1.58
C ALA A 210 -4.77 -20.77 2.14
N LEU A 211 -4.57 -21.99 2.65
CA LEU A 211 -5.63 -22.76 3.30
C LEU A 211 -6.22 -22.00 4.50
N ASN A 212 -5.37 -21.43 5.36
CA ASN A 212 -5.84 -20.63 6.49
C ASN A 212 -6.59 -19.37 6.09
N ALA A 213 -6.15 -18.67 5.03
CA ALA A 213 -6.82 -17.48 4.52
C ALA A 213 -8.17 -17.84 3.87
N ALA A 214 -8.20 -18.89 3.07
CA ALA A 214 -9.38 -19.43 2.41
C ALA A 214 -10.44 -19.93 3.42
N TRP A 215 -10.03 -20.59 4.50
CA TRP A 215 -10.93 -20.99 5.58
C TRP A 215 -11.61 -19.82 6.28
N LYS A 216 -10.91 -18.68 6.45
CA LYS A 216 -11.50 -17.49 7.08
C LYS A 216 -12.68 -16.93 6.32
N ILE A 217 -12.70 -17.12 5.00
CA ILE A 217 -13.82 -16.74 4.13
C ILE A 217 -14.74 -17.93 3.79
N ARG A 218 -14.55 -19.08 4.45
CA ARG A 218 -15.30 -20.33 4.28
C ARG A 218 -15.28 -20.87 2.83
N ARG A 219 -14.17 -20.69 2.13
CA ARG A 219 -13.96 -21.13 0.74
C ARG A 219 -12.62 -21.85 0.59
N PRO A 220 -12.41 -23.01 1.26
CA PRO A 220 -11.14 -23.73 1.24
C PRO A 220 -10.66 -24.10 -0.17
N GLU A 221 -11.56 -24.24 -1.13
CA GLU A 221 -11.28 -24.50 -2.54
C GLU A 221 -10.34 -23.46 -3.19
N TYR A 222 -10.41 -22.18 -2.77
CA TYR A 222 -9.54 -21.12 -3.32
C TYR A 222 -8.07 -21.28 -2.92
N ALA A 223 -7.77 -22.12 -1.93
CA ALA A 223 -6.40 -22.29 -1.46
C ALA A 223 -5.48 -22.79 -2.59
N GLU A 224 -5.95 -23.75 -3.40
CA GLU A 224 -5.19 -24.35 -4.51
C GLU A 224 -4.93 -23.38 -5.66
N GLU A 225 -5.86 -22.46 -5.92
CA GLU A 225 -5.73 -21.45 -6.97
C GLU A 225 -4.73 -20.35 -6.56
N VAL A 226 -4.69 -19.98 -5.28
CA VAL A 226 -3.94 -18.81 -4.81
C VAL A 226 -2.47 -19.08 -4.49
N TRP A 227 -2.15 -20.24 -3.92
CA TRP A 227 -0.81 -20.42 -3.33
C TRP A 227 0.31 -20.31 -4.38
N GLY A 228 0.11 -20.89 -5.57
CA GLY A 228 1.12 -20.90 -6.64
C GLY A 228 1.35 -19.51 -7.21
N GLU A 229 0.28 -18.76 -7.44
CA GLU A 229 0.34 -17.38 -7.92
C GLU A 229 1.01 -16.46 -6.89
N ALA A 230 0.66 -16.59 -5.61
CA ALA A 230 1.28 -15.81 -4.54
C ALA A 230 2.80 -16.03 -4.43
N VAL A 231 3.27 -17.27 -4.62
CA VAL A 231 4.69 -17.60 -4.64
C VAL A 231 5.39 -16.91 -5.82
N ALA A 232 4.83 -17.02 -7.02
CA ALA A 232 5.38 -16.39 -8.21
C ALA A 232 5.45 -14.86 -8.07
N LEU A 233 4.40 -14.23 -7.55
CA LEU A 233 4.36 -12.80 -7.28
C LEU A 233 5.40 -12.39 -6.23
N THR A 234 5.54 -13.17 -5.16
CA THR A 234 6.53 -12.91 -4.11
C THR A 234 7.95 -12.94 -4.66
N ILE A 235 8.32 -13.96 -5.44
CA ILE A 235 9.66 -14.06 -6.02
C ILE A 235 9.95 -12.89 -6.97
N ARG A 236 8.96 -12.49 -7.78
CA ARG A 236 9.13 -11.39 -8.75
C ARG A 236 9.25 -10.03 -8.06
N ARG A 237 8.38 -9.75 -7.09
CA ARG A 237 8.15 -8.38 -6.59
C ARG A 237 8.76 -8.10 -5.21
N HIS A 238 9.04 -9.10 -4.38
CA HIS A 238 9.50 -8.86 -3.01
C HIS A 238 10.87 -8.17 -2.97
N ASP A 239 11.01 -7.08 -2.22
CA ASP A 239 12.30 -6.49 -1.90
C ASP A 239 12.86 -7.07 -0.59
N PRO A 240 13.96 -7.87 -0.62
CA PRO A 240 14.58 -8.45 0.57
C PRO A 240 14.98 -7.40 1.60
N GLN A 241 15.26 -6.17 1.17
CA GLN A 241 15.76 -5.14 2.07
C GLN A 241 14.62 -4.41 2.78
N LYS A 242 13.38 -4.47 2.31
CA LYS A 242 12.25 -3.70 2.88
C LYS A 242 11.34 -4.48 3.83
N GLY A 243 11.44 -5.80 3.87
CA GLY A 243 10.54 -6.62 4.67
C GLY A 243 10.94 -8.08 4.80
N LEU A 244 10.16 -8.83 5.57
CA LEU A 244 10.29 -10.28 5.65
C LEU A 244 9.52 -10.94 4.51
N MET A 245 10.13 -11.93 3.86
CA MET A 245 9.58 -12.57 2.67
C MET A 245 8.31 -13.36 3.00
N LEU A 246 8.27 -14.07 4.13
CA LEU A 246 7.07 -14.82 4.55
C LEU A 246 5.90 -13.90 4.93
N ALA A 247 6.20 -12.73 5.48
CA ALA A 247 5.18 -11.72 5.78
C ALA A 247 4.59 -11.14 4.49
N TYR A 248 5.43 -10.87 3.48
CA TYR A 248 5.00 -10.42 2.17
C TYR A 248 4.14 -11.47 1.45
N LEU A 249 4.56 -12.75 1.48
CA LEU A 249 3.81 -13.86 0.92
C LEU A 249 2.40 -13.97 1.54
N ASN A 250 2.31 -13.95 2.86
CA ASN A 250 1.03 -14.01 3.58
C ASN A 250 0.09 -12.85 3.20
N THR A 251 0.63 -11.64 3.02
CA THR A 251 -0.15 -10.49 2.55
C THR A 251 -0.65 -10.71 1.12
N SER A 252 0.23 -11.16 0.22
CA SER A 252 -0.13 -11.45 -1.18
C SER A 252 -1.24 -12.52 -1.28
N ILE A 253 -1.13 -13.59 -0.49
CA ILE A 253 -2.15 -14.64 -0.38
C ILE A 253 -3.50 -14.07 0.07
N ARG A 254 -3.52 -13.21 1.08
CA ARG A 254 -4.77 -12.60 1.57
C ARG A 254 -5.41 -11.69 0.53
N GLY A 255 -4.61 -10.97 -0.24
CA GLY A 255 -5.08 -10.16 -1.36
C GLY A 255 -5.76 -11.03 -2.42
N LEU A 256 -5.08 -12.07 -2.89
CA LEU A 256 -5.59 -13.01 -3.89
C LEU A 256 -6.82 -13.81 -3.43
N VAL A 257 -6.87 -14.24 -2.17
CA VAL A 257 -8.08 -14.91 -1.62
C VAL A 257 -9.27 -13.95 -1.60
N ARG A 258 -9.06 -12.68 -1.22
CA ARG A 258 -10.11 -11.66 -1.27
C ARG A 258 -10.52 -11.35 -2.71
N ALA A 259 -9.55 -11.37 -3.63
CA ALA A 259 -9.77 -11.19 -5.04
C ALA A 259 -10.76 -12.21 -5.61
N LEU A 260 -10.49 -13.50 -5.40
CA LEU A 260 -11.37 -14.60 -5.83
C LEU A 260 -12.72 -14.57 -5.12
N ALA A 261 -12.76 -14.20 -3.83
CA ALA A 261 -14.03 -14.03 -3.12
C ALA A 261 -14.90 -12.92 -3.74
N ALA A 262 -14.27 -11.85 -4.22
CA ALA A 262 -14.95 -10.77 -4.91
C ALA A 262 -15.28 -11.10 -6.38
N SER A 263 -14.65 -12.12 -7.01
CA SER A 263 -14.91 -12.48 -8.41
C SER A 263 -16.18 -13.27 -8.58
N ASN A 264 -16.53 -14.06 -7.56
CA ASN A 264 -17.74 -14.86 -7.52
C ASN A 264 -18.97 -14.09 -6.98
N ARG A 265 -18.85 -12.77 -6.80
CA ARG A 265 -19.97 -11.86 -6.51
C ARG A 265 -20.28 -11.06 -7.79
N HIS A 266 -21.55 -10.95 -8.15
CA HIS A 266 -22.00 -10.36 -9.41
C HIS A 266 -21.34 -8.98 -9.62
N THR A 267 -20.72 -8.79 -10.78
CA THR A 267 -19.88 -7.64 -11.12
C THR A 267 -20.62 -6.32 -10.86
N GLY A 268 -20.21 -5.60 -9.81
CA GLY A 268 -20.81 -4.34 -9.35
C GLY A 268 -21.17 -4.34 -7.86
N THR A 269 -21.78 -5.43 -7.35
CA THR A 269 -22.13 -5.56 -5.93
C THR A 269 -20.91 -5.87 -5.06
N ALA A 270 -19.92 -6.56 -5.62
CA ALA A 270 -18.69 -6.95 -4.94
C ALA A 270 -17.87 -5.76 -4.42
N THR A 271 -17.76 -4.68 -5.22
CA THR A 271 -16.93 -3.50 -4.90
C THR A 271 -17.60 -2.63 -3.84
N ILE A 272 -18.91 -2.39 -3.98
CA ILE A 272 -19.70 -1.62 -3.00
C ILE A 272 -19.70 -2.33 -1.64
N LEU A 273 -19.85 -3.66 -1.63
CA LEU A 273 -19.73 -4.43 -0.39
C LEU A 273 -18.29 -4.43 0.13
N ARG A 274 -17.27 -4.63 -0.71
CA ARG A 274 -15.88 -4.63 -0.24
C ARG A 274 -15.49 -3.33 0.47
N ASP A 275 -15.89 -2.20 -0.08
CA ASP A 275 -15.39 -0.89 0.35
C ASP A 275 -16.21 -0.29 1.50
N TYR A 276 -17.48 -0.67 1.64
CA TYR A 276 -18.40 -0.02 2.58
C TYR A 276 -19.17 -0.98 3.51
N ASP A 277 -19.17 -2.30 3.26
CA ASP A 277 -19.98 -3.27 4.02
C ASP A 277 -19.65 -3.28 5.51
N GLU A 278 -18.37 -3.35 5.86
CA GLU A 278 -17.95 -3.42 7.26
C GLU A 278 -18.27 -2.12 8.00
N THR A 279 -18.03 -0.97 7.37
CA THR A 279 -18.35 0.36 7.93
C THR A 279 -19.85 0.55 8.14
N VAL A 280 -20.68 0.17 7.16
CA VAL A 280 -22.15 0.25 7.29
C VAL A 280 -22.65 -0.72 8.37
N ARG A 281 -22.12 -1.95 8.44
CA ARG A 281 -22.53 -2.96 9.43
C ARG A 281 -22.21 -2.53 10.87
N GLU A 282 -21.00 -2.02 11.10
CA GLU A 282 -20.58 -1.54 12.43
C GLU A 282 -21.44 -0.35 12.88
N ALA A 283 -21.78 0.55 11.97
CA ALA A 283 -22.68 1.68 12.24
C ALA A 283 -24.10 1.23 12.56
N GLU A 284 -24.66 0.28 11.79
CA GLU A 284 -25.98 -0.30 12.03
C GLU A 284 -26.04 -0.99 13.40
N GLU A 285 -25.04 -1.78 13.76
CA GLU A 285 -24.94 -2.46 15.06
C GLU A 285 -24.83 -1.45 16.23
N ALA A 286 -23.98 -0.43 16.08
CA ALA A 286 -23.81 0.61 17.10
C ALA A 286 -25.08 1.47 17.29
N LEU A 287 -25.76 1.83 16.20
CA LEU A 287 -27.00 2.58 16.24
C LEU A 287 -28.16 1.75 16.76
N PHE A 288 -28.27 0.48 16.38
CA PHE A 288 -29.28 -0.44 16.90
C PHE A 288 -29.15 -0.60 18.42
N ALA A 289 -27.92 -0.79 18.92
CA ALA A 289 -27.65 -0.87 20.35
C ALA A 289 -28.01 0.41 21.11
N ARG A 290 -27.92 1.59 20.46
CA ARG A 290 -28.24 2.89 21.05
C ARG A 290 -29.73 3.26 20.97
N LEU A 291 -30.39 2.94 19.85
CA LEU A 291 -31.77 3.36 19.54
C LEU A 291 -32.80 2.31 19.96
N GLY A 292 -32.41 1.05 20.13
CA GLY A 292 -33.33 -0.05 20.45
C GLY A 292 -34.27 -0.43 19.30
N ARG A 293 -34.05 0.13 18.11
CA ARG A 293 -34.75 -0.17 16.85
C ARG A 293 -33.76 -0.17 15.69
N LEU A 294 -34.18 -0.73 14.55
CA LEU A 294 -33.41 -0.63 13.31
C LEU A 294 -33.22 0.85 12.91
N PRO A 295 -31.98 1.28 12.64
CA PRO A 295 -31.69 2.64 12.19
C PRO A 295 -32.13 2.84 10.74
N SER A 296 -32.52 4.07 10.37
CA SER A 296 -32.79 4.42 8.97
C SER A 296 -31.50 4.68 8.19
N ASP A 297 -31.57 4.62 6.86
CA ASP A 297 -30.42 4.90 5.99
C ASP A 297 -29.83 6.29 6.21
N ASP A 298 -30.66 7.30 6.51
CA ASP A 298 -30.23 8.65 6.86
C ASP A 298 -29.51 8.70 8.21
N GLU A 299 -29.97 7.94 9.21
CA GLU A 299 -29.32 7.84 10.52
C GLU A 299 -27.95 7.15 10.43
N VAL A 300 -27.82 6.16 9.55
CA VAL A 300 -26.54 5.48 9.26
C VAL A 300 -25.61 6.38 8.46
N ALA A 301 -26.15 7.11 7.48
CA ALA A 301 -25.41 8.11 6.70
C ALA A 301 -24.80 9.19 7.59
N ASP A 302 -25.60 9.78 8.49
CA ASP A 302 -25.13 10.79 9.45
C ASP A 302 -24.07 10.25 10.43
N HIS A 303 -24.13 8.95 10.77
CA HIS A 303 -23.16 8.32 11.67
C HIS A 303 -21.82 8.00 10.98
N THR A 304 -21.85 7.75 9.67
CA THR A 304 -20.68 7.29 8.89
C THR A 304 -20.09 8.38 7.98
N ASP A 305 -20.76 9.53 7.85
CA ASP A 305 -20.46 10.60 6.88
C ASP A 305 -20.51 10.12 5.41
N LEU A 306 -21.33 9.09 5.15
CA LEU A 306 -21.62 8.56 3.82
C LEU A 306 -22.97 9.11 3.32
N ARG A 307 -23.23 9.02 2.01
CA ARG A 307 -24.54 9.41 1.47
C ARG A 307 -25.56 8.31 1.70
N ALA A 308 -26.80 8.64 2.09
CA ALA A 308 -27.88 7.67 2.27
C ALA A 308 -28.14 6.80 1.02
N SER A 309 -27.96 7.36 -0.18
CA SER A 309 -28.07 6.60 -1.44
C SER A 309 -27.08 5.43 -1.53
N LEU A 310 -25.85 5.61 -1.00
CA LEU A 310 -24.81 4.59 -0.97
C LEU A 310 -25.11 3.52 0.09
N ILE A 311 -25.68 3.90 1.24
CA ILE A 311 -26.15 2.95 2.26
C ILE A 311 -27.21 2.01 1.67
N GLY A 312 -28.20 2.58 0.98
CA GLY A 312 -29.22 1.81 0.29
C GLY A 312 -28.66 0.91 -0.82
N GLU A 313 -27.60 1.33 -1.53
CA GLU A 313 -26.90 0.47 -2.50
C GLU A 313 -26.16 -0.69 -1.85
N VAL A 314 -25.49 -0.45 -0.71
CA VAL A 314 -24.82 -1.50 0.09
C VAL A 314 -25.83 -2.53 0.58
N GLN A 315 -26.97 -2.09 1.12
CA GLN A 315 -28.03 -2.99 1.60
C GLN A 315 -28.68 -3.79 0.46
N ARG A 316 -28.96 -3.16 -0.70
CA ARG A 316 -29.45 -3.86 -1.89
C ARG A 316 -28.42 -4.88 -2.40
N ALA A 317 -27.13 -4.53 -2.40
CA ALA A 317 -26.05 -5.43 -2.77
C ALA A 317 -25.93 -6.63 -1.82
N ARG A 318 -26.13 -6.42 -0.50
CA ARG A 318 -26.21 -7.53 0.50
C ARG A 318 -27.38 -8.45 0.20
N ALA A 319 -28.57 -7.89 -0.03
CA ALA A 319 -29.77 -8.67 -0.33
C ALA A 319 -29.62 -9.49 -1.63
N ALA A 320 -29.01 -8.91 -2.66
CA ALA A 320 -28.72 -9.60 -3.92
C ALA A 320 -27.72 -10.76 -3.74
N CYS A 321 -26.83 -10.71 -2.75
CA CYS A 321 -25.92 -11.83 -2.44
C CYS A 321 -26.63 -13.00 -1.73
N VAL A 322 -27.85 -12.80 -1.21
CA VAL A 322 -28.63 -13.81 -0.49
C VAL A 322 -29.64 -14.53 -1.41
N HIS A 323 -29.95 -13.97 -2.58
CA HIS A 323 -30.95 -14.50 -3.54
C HIS A 323 -30.30 -14.98 -4.85
N VAL A 324 -29.63 -16.13 -4.81
CA VAL A 324 -29.50 -16.99 -5.99
C VAL A 324 -29.97 -18.38 -5.58
N GLY A 325 -31.30 -18.57 -5.61
CA GLY A 325 -31.90 -19.89 -5.58
C GLY A 325 -31.65 -20.59 -6.91
N GLY A 326 -31.39 -21.90 -6.87
CA GLY A 326 -30.87 -22.68 -8.00
C GLY A 326 -31.64 -22.59 -9.32
N ASP A 327 -32.92 -22.23 -9.29
CA ASP A 327 -33.79 -22.25 -10.48
C ASP A 327 -33.51 -21.09 -11.47
N GLU A 328 -32.94 -19.98 -11.00
CA GLU A 328 -32.64 -18.80 -11.84
C GLU A 328 -31.26 -18.90 -12.53
N LEU A 329 -30.36 -19.71 -11.95
CA LEU A 329 -29.04 -20.00 -12.52
C LEU A 329 -29.14 -20.97 -13.72
N ASP A 330 -30.05 -21.95 -13.66
CA ASP A 330 -30.30 -22.88 -14.77
C ASP A 330 -30.89 -22.15 -16.00
N PHE A 331 -31.77 -21.17 -15.80
CA PHE A 331 -32.31 -20.35 -16.88
C PHE A 331 -31.23 -19.50 -17.59
N LEU A 332 -30.28 -18.94 -16.82
CA LEU A 332 -29.18 -18.13 -17.36
C LEU A 332 -28.08 -18.98 -18.02
N LEU A 333 -27.78 -20.17 -17.48
CA LEU A 333 -26.86 -21.12 -18.10
C LEU A 333 -27.40 -21.67 -19.43
N GLN A 334 -28.72 -21.86 -19.54
CA GLN A 334 -29.36 -22.30 -20.79
C GLN A 334 -29.25 -21.24 -21.91
N GLN A 335 -29.23 -19.95 -21.58
CA GLN A 335 -28.99 -18.88 -22.57
C GLN A 335 -27.50 -18.70 -22.93
N ALA A 336 -26.57 -19.09 -22.05
CA ALA A 336 -25.13 -18.96 -22.31
C ALA A 336 -24.56 -20.06 -23.23
N VAL A 337 -25.26 -21.20 -23.36
CA VAL A 337 -24.84 -22.35 -24.20
C VAL A 337 -25.10 -22.13 -25.70
N ASP A 338 -25.89 -21.13 -26.09
CA ASP A 338 -26.19 -20.81 -27.51
C ASP A 338 -25.14 -19.93 -28.21
N LEU A 339 -24.02 -19.59 -27.56
CA LEU A 339 -22.91 -18.87 -28.19
C LEU A 339 -21.90 -19.86 -28.80
N LEU A 340 -22.12 -20.22 -30.06
CA LEU A 340 -21.16 -20.94 -30.91
C LEU A 340 -19.78 -20.24 -30.93
N PRO A 341 -18.67 -21.01 -31.01
CA PRO A 341 -17.33 -20.43 -31.06
C PRO A 341 -17.10 -19.80 -32.44
N SER A 342 -17.19 -18.48 -32.51
CA SER A 342 -16.78 -17.73 -33.69
C SER A 342 -15.25 -17.60 -33.67
N GLU A 343 -14.62 -18.08 -34.76
CA GLU A 343 -13.30 -17.81 -35.37
C GLU A 343 -12.20 -17.05 -34.58
N PRO A 344 -10.89 -17.24 -34.88
CA PRO A 344 -9.80 -16.57 -34.16
C PRO A 344 -9.95 -15.05 -34.26
N ALA A 345 -10.51 -14.46 -33.21
CA ALA A 345 -10.83 -13.05 -33.17
C ALA A 345 -9.54 -12.25 -33.33
N ALA A 346 -9.53 -11.35 -34.32
CA ALA A 346 -8.54 -10.28 -34.42
C ALA A 346 -8.32 -9.66 -33.03
N GLU A 347 -7.06 -9.39 -32.67
CA GLU A 347 -6.67 -8.84 -31.37
C GLU A 347 -7.62 -7.69 -31.01
N SER A 348 -8.46 -7.91 -29.99
CA SER A 348 -9.53 -6.97 -29.70
C SER A 348 -8.93 -5.62 -29.33
N GLU A 349 -9.55 -4.54 -29.80
CA GLU A 349 -9.08 -3.15 -29.56
C GLU A 349 -8.74 -2.86 -28.08
N PRO A 350 -9.47 -3.40 -27.07
CA PRO A 350 -9.07 -3.28 -25.66
C PRO A 350 -7.76 -4.00 -25.32
N VAL A 351 -7.49 -5.17 -25.91
CA VAL A 351 -6.23 -5.91 -25.72
C VAL A 351 -5.06 -5.16 -26.35
N ARG A 352 -5.26 -4.55 -27.53
CA ARG A 352 -4.26 -3.67 -28.15
C ARG A 352 -3.94 -2.45 -27.27
N ARG A 353 -4.97 -1.73 -26.79
CA ARG A 353 -4.81 -0.57 -25.91
C ARG A 353 -4.15 -0.91 -24.58
N LEU A 354 -4.50 -2.06 -24.00
CA LEU A 354 -3.86 -2.56 -22.79
C LEU A 354 -2.36 -2.80 -23.02
N ARG A 355 -1.98 -3.34 -24.19
CA ARG A 355 -0.57 -3.60 -24.55
C ARG A 355 0.24 -2.31 -24.77
N GLU A 356 -0.41 -1.31 -25.37
CA GLU A 356 0.16 0.02 -25.66
C GLU A 356 0.22 0.93 -24.41
N MET A 357 -0.46 0.57 -23.32
CA MET A 357 -0.39 1.32 -22.06
C MET A 357 1.00 1.32 -21.43
N PRO A 358 1.33 2.40 -20.67
CA PRO A 358 2.50 2.45 -19.81
C PRO A 358 2.61 1.21 -18.93
N ALA A 359 3.82 0.66 -18.77
CA ALA A 359 4.07 -0.56 -18.02
C ALA A 359 3.54 -0.47 -16.58
N ASP A 360 3.70 0.69 -15.96
CA ASP A 360 3.25 0.97 -14.59
C ASP A 360 1.71 0.96 -14.48
N TRP A 361 1.01 1.48 -15.50
CA TRP A 361 -0.44 1.47 -15.57
C TRP A 361 -0.99 0.07 -15.76
N ARG A 362 -0.34 -0.70 -16.65
CA ARG A 362 -0.63 -2.13 -16.81
C ARG A 362 -0.43 -2.86 -15.50
N GLU A 363 0.69 -2.64 -14.82
CA GLU A 363 0.97 -3.30 -13.55
C GLU A 363 -0.11 -2.98 -12.50
N ILE A 364 -0.53 -1.73 -12.38
CA ILE A 364 -1.61 -1.33 -11.45
C ILE A 364 -2.96 -1.91 -11.87
N ILE A 365 -3.28 -1.92 -13.16
CA ILE A 365 -4.49 -2.54 -13.71
C ILE A 365 -4.50 -4.05 -13.44
N TYR A 366 -3.37 -4.73 -13.64
CA TYR A 366 -3.23 -6.14 -13.29
C TYR A 366 -3.37 -6.32 -11.77
N LEU A 367 -2.66 -5.56 -10.96
CA LEU A 367 -2.75 -5.63 -9.50
C LEU A 367 -4.18 -5.38 -8.97
N HIS A 368 -4.94 -4.50 -9.62
CA HIS A 368 -6.29 -4.12 -9.19
C HIS A 368 -7.42 -4.98 -9.76
N PHE A 369 -7.36 -5.37 -11.04
CA PHE A 369 -8.43 -6.10 -11.70
C PHE A 369 -8.13 -7.59 -11.87
N HIS A 370 -6.86 -7.96 -12.03
CA HIS A 370 -6.43 -9.36 -12.17
C HIS A 370 -6.09 -9.96 -10.79
N ASP A 371 -5.13 -9.37 -10.07
CA ASP A 371 -4.68 -9.84 -8.75
C ASP A 371 -5.62 -9.36 -7.60
N ARG A 372 -6.54 -8.45 -7.94
CA ARG A 372 -7.55 -7.77 -7.11
C ARG A 372 -7.14 -7.45 -5.68
N LEU A 373 -5.93 -6.96 -5.55
CA LEU A 373 -5.43 -6.37 -4.33
C LEU A 373 -6.28 -5.14 -3.96
N SER A 374 -6.57 -4.96 -2.67
CA SER A 374 -7.18 -3.72 -2.20
C SER A 374 -6.23 -2.56 -2.46
N LEU A 375 -6.73 -1.33 -2.53
CA LEU A 375 -5.87 -0.17 -2.78
C LEU A 375 -4.75 -0.06 -1.73
N ALA A 376 -5.05 -0.41 -0.47
CA ALA A 376 -4.05 -0.54 0.59
C ALA A 376 -2.98 -1.62 0.34
N GLU A 377 -3.30 -2.70 -0.37
CA GLU A 377 -2.35 -3.77 -0.72
C GLU A 377 -1.57 -3.44 -1.98
N ILE A 378 -2.20 -2.85 -2.99
CA ILE A 378 -1.50 -2.29 -4.15
C ILE A 378 -0.52 -1.23 -3.68
N MET A 379 -0.88 -0.44 -2.65
CA MET A 379 0.02 0.51 -2.01
C MET A 379 1.21 -0.17 -1.35
N ILE A 380 1.01 -1.34 -0.74
CA ILE A 380 2.11 -2.14 -0.18
C ILE A 380 3.01 -2.71 -1.29
N VAL A 381 2.45 -3.08 -2.46
CA VAL A 381 3.16 -3.76 -3.56
C VAL A 381 3.86 -2.78 -4.51
N THR A 382 3.23 -1.65 -4.81
CA THR A 382 3.72 -0.65 -5.77
C THR A 382 4.34 0.58 -5.12
N ASP A 383 4.19 0.72 -3.79
CA ASP A 383 4.56 1.92 -3.02
C ASP A 383 3.82 3.19 -3.52
N LEU A 384 2.74 3.02 -4.30
CA LEU A 384 1.87 4.09 -4.76
C LEU A 384 0.77 4.34 -3.74
N PRO A 385 0.43 5.58 -3.41
CA PRO A 385 -0.70 5.85 -2.52
C PRO A 385 -2.00 5.41 -3.17
N GLU A 386 -2.92 4.95 -2.32
CA GLU A 386 -4.27 4.50 -2.66
C GLU A 386 -4.99 5.42 -3.66
N ASP A 387 -4.87 6.74 -3.51
CA ASP A 387 -5.44 7.72 -4.44
C ASP A 387 -4.79 7.68 -5.85
N ALA A 388 -3.47 7.48 -5.94
CA ALA A 388 -2.77 7.39 -7.23
C ALA A 388 -3.07 6.08 -7.96
N ILE A 389 -3.27 5.01 -7.18
CA ILE A 389 -3.74 3.74 -7.69
C ILE A 389 -5.15 3.92 -8.27
N LEU A 390 -6.07 4.54 -7.52
CA LEU A 390 -7.44 4.88 -7.99
C LEU A 390 -7.45 5.74 -9.26
N VAL A 391 -6.61 6.77 -9.32
CA VAL A 391 -6.50 7.64 -10.50
C VAL A 391 -5.97 6.87 -11.70
N THR A 392 -4.97 6.02 -11.49
CA THR A 392 -4.40 5.19 -12.58
C THR A 392 -5.42 4.16 -13.07
N ILE A 393 -6.15 3.53 -12.16
CA ILE A 393 -7.27 2.63 -12.48
C ILE A 393 -8.33 3.37 -13.30
N ASN A 394 -8.78 4.54 -12.83
CA ASN A 394 -9.81 5.30 -13.52
C ASN A 394 -9.35 5.76 -14.91
N ALA A 395 -8.13 6.28 -15.04
CA ALA A 395 -7.58 6.75 -16.30
C ALA A 395 -7.37 5.59 -17.30
N ALA A 396 -6.87 4.44 -16.84
CA ALA A 396 -6.72 3.26 -17.67
C ALA A 396 -8.08 2.65 -18.06
N VAL A 397 -9.08 2.66 -17.17
CA VAL A 397 -10.45 2.25 -17.51
C VAL A 397 -11.07 3.18 -18.56
N THR A 398 -10.87 4.50 -18.44
CA THR A 398 -11.33 5.47 -19.45
C THR A 398 -10.67 5.22 -20.82
N LEU A 399 -9.37 4.94 -20.83
CA LEU A 399 -8.62 4.61 -22.06
C LEU A 399 -9.10 3.29 -22.69
N LEU A 400 -9.37 2.26 -21.88
CA LEU A 400 -9.93 0.98 -22.34
C LEU A 400 -11.35 1.12 -22.89
N ARG A 401 -12.16 2.03 -22.34
CA ARG A 401 -13.52 2.35 -22.83
C ARG A 401 -13.52 3.13 -24.16
N GLY A 402 -12.39 3.74 -24.55
CA GLY A 402 -12.28 4.49 -25.80
C GLY A 402 -12.91 5.87 -25.77
N ASP A 403 -12.99 6.49 -24.60
CA ASP A 403 -13.53 7.83 -24.45
C ASP A 403 -12.63 8.87 -25.16
N PRO A 404 -13.17 9.74 -26.04
CA PRO A 404 -12.39 10.67 -26.84
C PRO A 404 -11.67 11.77 -26.01
N GLU A 405 -12.02 11.93 -24.74
CA GLU A 405 -11.32 12.82 -23.79
C GLU A 405 -9.93 12.28 -23.36
N ALA A 406 -9.65 10.98 -23.55
CA ALA A 406 -8.39 10.36 -23.15
C ALA A 406 -7.16 10.88 -23.94
N ASN A 407 -7.37 11.40 -25.17
CA ASN A 407 -6.30 11.97 -26.00
C ASN A 407 -5.83 13.36 -25.56
N ARG A 408 -6.43 13.96 -24.52
CA ARG A 408 -6.01 15.26 -23.96
C ARG A 408 -5.10 15.15 -22.73
N LEU A 409 -4.79 13.92 -22.29
CA LEU A 409 -3.96 13.63 -21.11
C LEU A 409 -2.52 13.19 -21.46
N ASN A 410 -2.13 13.25 -22.74
CA ASN A 410 -0.75 13.03 -23.18
C ASN A 410 0.08 14.32 -23.11
#